data_AF-A0AAV8T2M2-F1
#
_entry.id   AF-A0AAV8T2M2-F1
#
_cell.length_a   1.000
_cell.length_b   1.000
_cell.length_c   1.000
_cell.angle_alpha   90.00
_cell.angle_beta   90.00
_cell.angle_gamma   90.00
#
_symmetry.space_group_name_H-M   'P 1'
#
loop_
_entity.id
_entity.type
_entity.pdbx_description
1 polymer ?
#
loop_
_entity_poly.entity_id
_entity_poly.type
_entity_poly.pdbx_seq_one_letter_code
_entity_poly.pdbx_strand_id
1 'polypeptide(L)'
;MDSFRCVLIFASTISWCLVLHIPSHVKAIDSNVIDLARKETTNVRDFFISLIDSKDTKPTSKEPLKICADYFNASIVEFSVDGLEGETITLDIHAALENCENCEATLNINNIYMDPISAKIQAWKAVYSAASAFTHLLQNNAPGNQSDD
;
A
#
# COMPACT_ATOMS: atom_id res chain seq x y z
N MET A 1 -17.70 -17.63 22.57
CA MET A 1 -19.13 -17.88 22.81
C MET A 1 -19.68 -16.61 23.41
N ASP A 2 -20.10 -15.66 22.58
CA ASP A 2 -21.47 -15.52 22.05
C ASP A 2 -22.04 -14.29 22.77
N SER A 3 -22.79 -13.36 22.20
CA SER A 3 -23.37 -13.19 20.88
C SER A 3 -23.81 -11.72 20.83
N PHE A 4 -23.75 -11.12 19.65
CA PHE A 4 -24.43 -9.87 19.31
C PHE A 4 -25.91 -9.93 19.72
N ARG A 5 -26.41 -8.90 20.42
CA ARG A 5 -27.83 -8.48 20.36
C ARG A 5 -27.93 -6.96 20.45
N CYS A 6 -28.21 -6.34 19.31
CA CYS A 6 -28.85 -5.03 19.22
C CYS A 6 -30.17 -5.05 19.99
N VAL A 7 -30.36 -4.08 20.88
CA VAL A 7 -31.69 -3.65 21.31
C VAL A 7 -31.74 -2.14 21.11
N LEU A 8 -32.44 -1.74 20.04
CA LEU A 8 -32.89 -0.39 19.80
C LEU A 8 -33.98 -0.06 20.83
N ILE A 9 -33.76 0.96 21.65
CA ILE A 9 -34.84 1.68 22.34
C ILE A 9 -34.77 3.14 21.92
N PHE A 10 -35.83 3.55 21.22
CA PHE A 10 -36.13 4.92 20.86
C PHE A 10 -36.43 5.75 22.12
N ALA A 11 -35.70 6.85 22.32
CA ALA A 11 -36.20 8.01 23.07
C ALA A 11 -35.38 9.27 22.73
N SER A 12 -35.94 10.09 21.84
CA SER A 12 -35.99 11.56 21.87
C SER A 12 -34.81 12.35 22.47
N THR A 13 -34.23 13.19 21.59
CA THR A 13 -33.66 14.53 21.87
C THR A 13 -32.38 14.64 22.68
N ILE A 14 -31.32 13.96 22.25
CA ILE A 14 -29.98 14.54 22.43
C ILE A 14 -29.27 14.49 21.10
N SER A 15 -29.06 15.66 20.52
CA SER A 15 -28.01 15.91 19.53
C SER A 15 -26.69 15.60 20.22
N TRP A 16 -26.38 14.31 20.31
CA TRP A 16 -25.02 13.86 20.54
C TRP A 16 -24.31 14.14 19.23
N CYS A 17 -23.67 15.31 19.16
CA CYS A 17 -22.36 15.36 18.55
C CYS A 17 -21.57 14.20 19.14
N LEU A 18 -21.55 13.08 18.41
CA LEU A 18 -20.39 12.20 18.38
C LEU A 18 -19.25 13.07 17.86
N VAL A 19 -18.71 13.93 18.74
CA VAL A 19 -17.29 14.24 18.68
C VAL A 19 -16.65 12.90 19.00
N LEU A 20 -16.43 12.11 17.94
CA LEU A 20 -15.44 11.06 17.97
C LEU A 20 -14.15 11.78 18.33
N HIS A 21 -13.83 11.74 19.62
CA HIS A 21 -12.53 12.07 20.12
C HIS A 21 -11.60 11.04 19.48
N ILE A 22 -11.08 11.37 18.30
CA ILE A 22 -10.06 10.59 17.62
C ILE A 22 -8.83 10.73 18.53
N PRO A 23 -8.47 9.69 19.29
CA PRO A 23 -7.34 9.81 20.19
C PRO A 23 -6.08 9.91 19.33
N SER A 24 -4.99 10.40 19.91
CA SER A 24 -3.63 10.47 19.36
C SER A 24 -3.03 9.14 18.83
N HIS A 25 -3.83 8.09 18.69
CA HIS A 25 -3.52 6.80 18.08
C HIS A 25 -3.41 6.83 16.55
N VAL A 26 -3.87 7.90 15.88
CA VAL A 26 -3.79 7.99 14.41
C VAL A 26 -2.35 7.87 13.90
N LYS A 27 -1.40 8.57 14.54
CA LYS A 27 0.02 8.52 14.16
C LYS A 27 0.65 7.13 14.34
N ALA A 28 0.21 6.36 15.33
CA ALA A 28 0.74 5.02 15.60
C ALA A 28 0.13 3.93 14.71
N ILE A 29 -1.06 4.16 14.14
CA ILE A 29 -1.67 3.23 13.17
C ILE A 29 -1.10 3.50 11.77
N ASP A 30 -0.76 4.75 11.44
CA ASP A 30 -0.16 5.16 10.17
C ASP A 30 1.22 4.52 9.93
N SER A 31 2.10 4.50 10.94
CA SER A 31 3.41 3.86 10.82
C SER A 31 3.31 2.37 10.49
N ASN A 32 2.35 1.64 11.07
CA ASN A 32 2.25 0.19 10.91
C ASN A 32 1.83 -0.25 9.50
N VAL A 33 0.97 0.53 8.84
CA VAL A 33 0.46 0.20 7.50
C VAL A 33 1.49 0.54 6.44
N ILE A 34 2.15 1.70 6.56
CA ILE A 34 3.23 2.11 5.66
C ILE A 34 4.45 1.19 5.84
N ASP A 35 4.78 0.80 7.07
CA ASP A 35 5.85 -0.17 7.31
C ASP A 35 5.54 -1.54 6.70
N LEU A 36 4.27 -1.98 6.74
CA LEU A 36 3.85 -3.20 6.08
C LEU A 36 3.97 -3.08 4.55
N ALA A 37 3.54 -1.96 3.96
CA ALA A 37 3.69 -1.70 2.54
C ALA A 37 5.17 -1.69 2.13
N ARG A 38 6.03 -0.99 2.87
CA ARG A 38 7.48 -0.95 2.62
C ARG A 38 8.12 -2.34 2.73
N LYS A 39 7.72 -3.13 3.73
CA LYS A 39 8.18 -4.51 3.91
C LYS A 39 7.76 -5.39 2.72
N GLU A 40 6.50 -5.30 2.28
CA GLU A 40 6.06 -6.12 1.15
C GLU A 40 6.71 -5.67 -0.16
N THR A 41 6.90 -4.37 -0.39
CA THR A 41 7.66 -3.84 -1.53
C THR A 41 9.10 -4.39 -1.52
N THR A 42 9.75 -4.44 -0.35
CA THR A 42 11.06 -5.09 -0.19
C THR A 42 11.02 -6.57 -0.55
N ASN A 43 10.01 -7.30 -0.06
CA ASN A 43 9.86 -8.72 -0.36
C ASN A 43 9.68 -9.00 -1.87
N VAL A 44 8.99 -8.12 -2.60
CA VAL A 44 8.84 -8.26 -4.06
C VAL A 44 10.15 -7.95 -4.79
N ARG A 45 10.84 -6.88 -4.41
CA ARG A 45 12.16 -6.52 -4.94
C ARG A 45 13.15 -7.67 -4.77
N ASP A 46 13.22 -8.23 -3.57
CA ASP A 46 14.12 -9.36 -3.25
C ASP A 46 13.72 -10.63 -4.01
N PHE A 47 12.43 -10.85 -4.24
CA PHE A 47 11.95 -11.94 -5.09
C PHE A 47 12.46 -11.79 -6.53
N PHE A 48 12.39 -10.60 -7.14
CA PHE A 48 12.96 -10.37 -8.48
C PHE A 48 14.47 -10.58 -8.51
N ILE A 49 15.21 -10.11 -7.50
CA ILE A 49 16.65 -10.38 -7.37
C ILE A 49 16.92 -11.88 -7.33
N SER A 50 16.15 -12.63 -6.54
CA SER A 50 16.30 -14.08 -6.44
C SER A 50 16.06 -14.80 -7.78
N LEU A 51 15.15 -14.29 -8.61
CA LEU A 51 14.95 -14.81 -9.97
C LEU A 51 16.15 -14.52 -10.85
N ILE A 52 16.76 -13.33 -10.77
CA ILE A 52 17.95 -12.98 -11.57
C ILE A 52 19.14 -13.90 -11.25
N ASP A 53 19.31 -14.23 -9.96
CA ASP A 53 20.40 -15.07 -9.45
C ASP A 53 20.17 -16.57 -9.68
N SER A 54 18.92 -16.98 -9.95
CA SER A 54 18.60 -18.36 -10.26
C SER A 54 19.32 -18.85 -11.53
N LYS A 55 19.80 -20.09 -11.46
CA LYS A 55 20.41 -20.80 -12.60
C LYS A 55 19.40 -21.15 -13.69
N ASP A 56 18.12 -21.26 -13.31
CA ASP A 56 17.04 -21.66 -14.21
C ASP A 56 16.46 -20.47 -15.01
N THR A 57 16.86 -19.26 -14.65
CA THR A 57 16.42 -18.04 -15.34
C THR A 57 17.16 -17.87 -16.66
N LYS A 58 16.40 -17.77 -17.75
CA LYS A 58 16.92 -17.51 -19.09
C LYS A 58 17.74 -16.21 -19.10
N PRO A 59 18.91 -16.16 -19.75
CA PRO A 59 19.73 -14.94 -19.83
C PRO A 59 18.96 -13.73 -20.37
N THR A 60 18.07 -13.94 -21.34
CA THR A 60 17.23 -12.88 -21.94
C THR A 60 16.19 -12.32 -20.99
N SER A 61 15.85 -13.04 -19.92
CA SER A 61 14.88 -12.59 -18.92
C SER A 61 15.53 -11.77 -17.80
N LYS A 62 16.86 -11.79 -17.66
CA LYS A 62 17.54 -11.15 -16.52
C LYS A 62 17.39 -9.63 -16.51
N GLU A 63 17.52 -8.98 -17.66
CA GLU A 63 17.41 -7.52 -17.74
C GLU A 63 15.99 -7.02 -17.42
N PRO A 64 14.91 -7.58 -18.00
CA PRO A 64 13.55 -7.23 -17.59
C PRO A 64 13.25 -7.46 -16.10
N LEU A 65 13.76 -8.57 -15.52
CA LEU A 65 13.59 -8.85 -14.08
C LEU A 65 14.34 -7.84 -13.21
N LYS A 66 15.52 -7.38 -13.67
CA LYS A 66 16.29 -6.33 -13.00
C LYS A 66 15.55 -4.99 -13.03
N ILE A 67 15.01 -4.61 -14.18
CA ILE A 67 14.18 -3.40 -14.31
C ILE A 67 13.00 -3.43 -13.32
N CYS A 68 12.32 -4.58 -13.19
CA CYS A 68 11.29 -4.76 -12.16
C CYS A 68 11.84 -4.57 -10.73
N ALA A 69 12.97 -5.19 -10.39
CA ALA A 69 13.60 -5.00 -9.08
C ALA A 69 13.93 -3.52 -8.80
N ASP A 70 14.39 -2.78 -9.82
CA ASP A 70 14.71 -1.36 -9.74
C ASP A 70 13.44 -0.50 -9.51
N TYR A 71 12.32 -0.81 -10.19
CA TYR A 71 11.04 -0.15 -9.93
C TYR A 71 10.57 -0.32 -8.48
N PHE A 72 10.61 -1.55 -7.95
CA PHE A 72 10.25 -1.78 -6.55
C PHE A 72 11.27 -1.16 -5.58
N ASN A 73 12.55 -1.06 -5.94
CA ASN A 73 13.53 -0.33 -5.15
C ASN A 73 13.24 1.18 -5.09
N ALA A 74 12.85 1.80 -6.20
CA ALA A 74 12.44 3.21 -6.23
C ALA A 74 11.27 3.47 -5.28
N SER A 75 10.26 2.61 -5.30
CA SER A 75 9.12 2.69 -4.37
C SER A 75 9.52 2.61 -2.90
N ILE A 76 10.55 1.84 -2.54
CA ILE A 76 11.03 1.75 -1.15
C ILE A 76 11.68 3.07 -0.72
N VAL A 77 12.40 3.73 -1.62
CA VAL A 77 13.01 5.04 -1.37
C VAL A 77 11.92 6.10 -1.17
N GLU A 78 10.88 6.08 -2.00
CA GLU A 78 9.71 6.96 -1.88
C GLU A 78 9.02 6.80 -0.51
N PHE A 79 8.84 5.56 -0.01
CA PHE A 79 8.33 5.36 1.35
C PHE A 79 9.30 5.75 2.46
N SER A 80 10.59 5.96 2.19
CA SER A 80 11.62 6.20 3.24
C SER A 80 11.83 7.66 3.59
N VAL A 81 11.40 8.57 2.73
CA VAL A 81 11.46 10.01 2.99
C VAL A 81 10.40 10.34 4.04
N ASP A 82 10.59 11.41 4.80
CA ASP A 82 9.72 11.87 5.90
C ASP A 82 8.24 12.18 5.50
N GLY A 83 7.73 11.63 4.39
CA GLY A 83 6.37 11.78 3.84
C GLY A 83 5.23 11.20 4.69
N LEU A 84 5.54 10.68 5.88
CA LEU A 84 4.55 10.52 6.96
C LEU A 84 4.17 11.86 7.61
N GLU A 85 4.95 12.92 7.38
CA GLU A 85 4.62 14.29 7.76
C GLU A 85 4.07 15.06 6.54
N GLY A 86 2.78 14.87 6.25
CA GLY A 86 2.03 15.75 5.35
C GLY A 86 1.41 15.08 4.14
N GLU A 87 0.71 15.89 3.35
CA GLU A 87 -0.21 15.53 2.24
C GLU A 87 0.40 14.67 1.11
N THR A 88 1.67 14.26 1.20
CA THR A 88 2.42 13.57 0.14
C THR A 88 2.25 12.05 0.14
N ILE A 89 1.69 11.45 1.19
CA ILE A 89 1.53 9.98 1.27
C ILE A 89 0.72 9.42 0.09
N THR A 90 -0.26 10.17 -0.42
CA THR A 90 -1.07 9.76 -1.59
C THR A 90 -0.26 9.81 -2.89
N LEU A 91 0.70 10.73 -2.98
CA LEU A 91 1.62 10.85 -4.11
C LEU A 91 2.60 9.68 -4.13
N ASP A 92 3.23 9.38 -3.00
CA ASP A 92 4.11 8.21 -2.85
C ASP A 92 3.33 6.92 -3.14
N ILE A 93 2.05 6.90 -2.75
CA ILE A 93 1.18 5.78 -3.05
C ILE A 93 1.00 5.59 -4.56
N HIS A 94 0.67 6.67 -5.26
CA HIS A 94 0.52 6.65 -6.72
C HIS A 94 1.81 6.23 -7.44
N ALA A 95 2.95 6.76 -7.00
CA ALA A 95 4.25 6.49 -7.62
C ALA A 95 4.61 4.99 -7.55
N ALA A 96 4.37 4.30 -6.43
CA ALA A 96 4.64 2.86 -6.39
C ALA A 96 3.67 2.03 -7.25
N LEU A 97 2.42 2.47 -7.39
CA LEU A 97 1.47 1.80 -8.28
C LEU A 97 1.93 1.92 -9.75
N GLU A 98 2.36 3.11 -10.16
CA GLU A 98 2.94 3.35 -11.48
C GLU A 98 4.19 2.48 -11.70
N ASN A 99 5.09 2.41 -10.71
CA ASN A 99 6.26 1.53 -10.75
C ASN A 99 5.88 0.05 -10.92
N CYS A 100 4.81 -0.42 -10.25
CA CYS A 100 4.29 -1.77 -10.41
C CYS A 100 3.73 -2.02 -11.82
N GLU A 101 2.96 -1.07 -12.37
CA GLU A 101 2.40 -1.16 -13.72
C GLU A 101 3.52 -1.17 -14.78
N ASN A 102 4.55 -0.36 -14.60
CA ASN A 102 5.73 -0.34 -15.46
C ASN A 102 6.50 -1.67 -15.43
N CYS A 103 6.60 -2.32 -14.26
CA CYS A 103 7.13 -3.67 -14.17
C CYS A 103 6.27 -4.68 -14.96
N GLU A 104 4.93 -4.69 -14.77
CA GLU A 104 4.04 -5.59 -15.52
C GLU A 104 4.12 -5.37 -17.04
N ALA A 105 4.19 -4.12 -17.48
CA ALA A 105 4.39 -3.77 -18.88
C ALA A 105 5.73 -4.29 -19.41
N THR A 106 6.81 -4.12 -18.63
CA THR A 106 8.14 -4.64 -18.97
C THR A 106 8.14 -6.15 -19.12
N LEU A 107 7.50 -6.87 -18.20
CA LEU A 107 7.37 -8.33 -18.26
C LEU A 107 6.56 -8.77 -19.49
N ASN A 108 5.45 -8.10 -19.76
CA ASN A 108 4.59 -8.37 -20.91
C ASN A 108 5.33 -8.19 -22.24
N ILE A 109 5.98 -7.03 -22.45
CA ILE A 109 6.74 -6.72 -23.68
C ILE A 109 7.84 -7.77 -23.93
N ASN A 110 8.43 -8.31 -22.86
CA ASN A 110 9.48 -9.32 -22.94
C ASN A 110 8.96 -10.77 -22.89
N ASN A 111 7.63 -10.97 -22.92
CA ASN A 111 6.97 -12.27 -22.86
C ASN A 111 7.39 -13.12 -21.64
N ILE A 112 7.59 -12.48 -20.49
CA ILE A 112 7.94 -13.15 -19.24
C ILE A 112 6.68 -13.38 -18.43
N TYR A 113 6.17 -14.61 -18.50
CA TYR A 113 5.00 -15.05 -17.78
C TYR A 113 5.36 -16.23 -16.90
N MET A 114 5.26 -16.05 -15.59
CA MET A 114 5.47 -17.10 -14.60
C MET A 114 4.45 -16.92 -13.48
N ASP A 115 3.73 -18.00 -13.12
CA ASP A 115 2.73 -17.97 -12.05
C ASP A 115 3.28 -17.39 -10.74
N PRO A 116 4.52 -17.69 -10.31
CA PRO A 116 5.09 -17.08 -9.12
C PRO A 116 5.23 -15.55 -9.20
N ILE A 117 5.55 -15.00 -10.38
CA ILE A 117 5.64 -13.54 -10.57
C ILE A 117 4.26 -12.93 -10.42
N SER A 118 3.26 -13.47 -11.13
CA SER A 118 1.89 -12.95 -11.08
C SER A 118 1.34 -13.00 -9.66
N ALA A 119 1.50 -14.14 -8.97
CA ALA A 119 1.08 -14.29 -7.59
C ALA A 119 1.77 -13.28 -6.66
N LYS A 120 3.07 -13.04 -6.85
CA LYS A 120 3.84 -12.10 -6.01
C LYS A 120 3.41 -10.65 -6.21
N ILE A 121 3.19 -10.24 -7.46
CA ILE A 121 2.66 -8.90 -7.79
C ILE A 121 1.24 -8.71 -7.24
N GLN A 122 0.37 -9.71 -7.38
CA GLN A 122 -1.01 -9.62 -6.88
C GLN A 122 -1.07 -9.56 -5.34
N ALA A 123 -0.22 -10.32 -4.65
CA ALA A 123 -0.10 -10.22 -3.20
C ALA A 123 0.34 -8.82 -2.75
N TRP A 124 1.30 -8.22 -3.46
CA TRP A 124 1.71 -6.84 -3.21
C TRP A 124 0.58 -5.84 -3.45
N LYS A 125 -0.13 -5.92 -4.58
CA LYS A 125 -1.28 -5.04 -4.90
C LYS A 125 -2.38 -5.09 -3.85
N ALA A 126 -2.61 -6.26 -3.24
CA ALA A 126 -3.60 -6.42 -2.17
C ALA A 126 -3.19 -5.67 -0.88
N VAL A 127 -1.93 -5.81 -0.44
CA VAL A 127 -1.37 -5.05 0.69
C VAL A 127 -1.43 -3.55 0.40
N TYR A 128 -1.09 -3.19 -0.83
CA TYR A 128 -1.02 -1.80 -1.27
C TYR A 128 -2.39 -1.11 -1.33
N SER A 129 -3.40 -1.83 -1.82
CA SER A 129 -4.78 -1.35 -1.84
C SER A 129 -5.32 -1.11 -0.43
N ALA A 130 -4.97 -1.97 0.53
CA ALA A 130 -5.30 -1.76 1.93
C ALA A 130 -4.61 -0.52 2.52
N ALA A 131 -3.34 -0.30 2.17
CA ALA A 131 -2.60 0.90 2.58
C ALA A 131 -3.22 2.18 2.02
N SER A 132 -3.56 2.21 0.73
CA SER A 132 -4.22 3.34 0.08
C SER A 132 -5.60 3.66 0.68
N ALA A 133 -6.42 2.64 0.94
CA ALA A 133 -7.71 2.87 1.60
C ALA A 133 -7.54 3.48 3.00
N PHE A 134 -6.51 3.03 3.73
CA PHE A 134 -6.22 3.55 5.06
C PHE A 134 -5.77 5.01 5.02
N THR A 135 -4.88 5.40 4.10
CA THR A 135 -4.40 6.78 3.98
C THR A 135 -5.51 7.74 3.55
N HIS A 136 -6.42 7.32 2.65
CA HIS A 136 -7.61 8.10 2.31
C HIS A 136 -8.53 8.34 3.52
N LEU A 137 -8.72 7.32 4.38
CA LEU A 137 -9.48 7.48 5.62
C LEU A 137 -8.81 8.47 6.57
N LEU A 138 -7.47 8.48 6.65
CA LEU A 138 -6.76 9.44 7.48
C LEU A 138 -6.88 10.88 6.96
N GLN A 139 -6.73 11.09 5.66
CA GLN A 139 -6.86 12.42 5.03
C GLN A 139 -8.26 13.02 5.19
N ASN A 140 -9.29 12.18 5.06
CA ASN A 140 -10.68 12.63 5.21
C ASN A 140 -11.08 12.91 6.67
N ASN A 141 -10.35 12.36 7.65
CA ASN A 141 -10.62 12.54 9.07
C ASN A 141 -9.58 13.42 9.79
N ALA A 142 -8.64 14.02 9.05
CA ALA A 142 -7.68 14.96 9.60
C ALA A 142 -8.39 16.26 10.03
N PRO A 143 -8.12 16.79 11.24
CA PRO A 143 -8.73 18.03 11.71
C PRO A 143 -8.24 19.19 10.82
N GLY A 144 -9.07 19.61 9.87
CA GLY A 144 -8.75 20.63 8.87
C GLY A 144 -9.58 20.53 7.58
N ASN A 145 -10.15 19.37 7.26
CA ASN A 145 -10.98 19.17 6.05
C ASN A 145 -12.50 19.34 6.28
N GLN A 146 -12.90 20.00 7.37
CA GLN A 146 -14.27 20.49 7.48
C GLN A 146 -14.31 21.84 6.78
N SER A 147 -14.56 21.83 5.47
CA SER A 147 -14.98 23.03 4.76
C SER A 147 -16.28 23.50 5.39
N ASP A 148 -16.22 24.65 6.05
CA ASP A 148 -17.39 25.43 6.42
C ASP A 148 -18.14 25.82 5.14
N ASP A 149 -19.15 25.03 4.77
CA ASP A 149 -20.24 25.44 3.86
C ASP A 149 -21.57 25.40 4.63
#